data_AF-A0A9D6PJD3-F1
#
_entry.id   AF-A0A9D6PJD3-F1
#
_cell.length_a   1.000
_cell.length_b   1.000
_cell.length_c   1.000
_cell.angle_alpha   90.00
_cell.angle_beta   90.00
_cell.angle_gamma   90.00
#
_symmetry.space_group_name_H-M   'P 1'
#
loop_
_entity.id
_entity.type
_entity.pdbx_description
1 polymer ?
#
loop_
_entity_poly.entity_id
_entity_poly.type
_entity_poly.pdbx_seq_one_letter_code
_entity_poly.pdbx_strand_id
1 'polypeptide(L)'
;LILAPGGYALIRGKGDDDLSTGTQVVYLIELPNTVPFWGANGFVEILKGGVTIDFVRFGSDVTAPTTVSEWSGGSTVALPSSAETDYGKSIARNVNNSDTNASGDWTLRSFATAGGQNDVSSDVDGDGDGIPDSSEAPGSTFAGLPLYDWGARTGQKDIFIHIDYMNSSDPGVTPRKEALDKVKTIFNNHGYTIHFDIGNLYGVTPADYALENRSHQVPYAQTLTLGASPGKANIYDYKNTYMNMARKQIFFYCLSGFSQNADGSAGSSGLGELKGNDFIVTFGNWGLNASTTAKLNKLINIQASTIMHELGHNLGLSHGGDVATNYKPNYRSIMNYMYQINGLPVIGNPKEGDRYYWYRYKNVDGQSGGSLFKQYFPSGNPLDDLHDNEETTSFNMEFSDGSGVSAINEGSISEPAGLKRAGSVGVDYNGNGNTTDGAVSMDLNPGEGTAIETLNDFNDWAAISVLFQRTFSGDKSGDSLTPRVRRNDYLQNDHQEVIFETLYPEDCFGKR
;
A
#
# COMPACT_ATOMS: atom_id res chain seq x y z
N LEU A 1 -20.50 6.25 22.49
CA LEU A 1 -19.12 6.70 22.67
C LEU A 1 -18.95 7.24 24.09
N ILE A 2 -17.92 6.79 24.81
CA ILE A 2 -17.54 7.37 26.11
C ILE A 2 -16.13 7.94 25.90
N LEU A 3 -16.00 9.27 26.01
CA LEU A 3 -14.72 9.97 25.89
C LEU A 3 -14.11 10.19 27.27
N ALA A 4 -12.90 9.70 27.48
CA ALA A 4 -12.12 10.03 28.66
C ALA A 4 -11.66 11.49 28.62
N PRO A 5 -11.34 12.12 29.78
CA PRO A 5 -10.72 13.45 29.79
C PRO A 5 -9.47 13.49 28.90
N GLY A 6 -9.38 14.48 28.01
CA GLY A 6 -8.30 14.59 27.02
C GLY A 6 -8.38 13.61 25.84
N GLY A 7 -9.43 12.79 25.77
CA GLY A 7 -9.67 11.89 24.66
C GLY A 7 -10.27 12.57 23.45
N TYR A 8 -10.00 12.01 22.27
CA TYR A 8 -10.50 12.46 20.98
C TYR A 8 -11.39 11.38 20.36
N ALA A 9 -12.36 11.80 19.54
CA ALA A 9 -13.12 10.92 18.68
C ALA A 9 -13.42 11.60 17.36
N LEU A 10 -13.70 10.77 16.35
CA LEU A 10 -14.09 11.17 15.03
C LEU A 10 -15.56 10.86 14.81
N ILE A 11 -16.29 11.83 14.27
CA ILE A 11 -17.69 11.69 13.87
C ILE A 11 -17.73 11.80 12.35
N ARG A 12 -18.31 10.82 11.67
CA ARG A 12 -18.39 10.79 10.19
C ARG A 12 -19.79 10.41 9.74
N GLY A 13 -20.18 10.84 8.55
CA GLY A 13 -21.33 10.24 7.87
C GLY A 13 -21.01 8.81 7.43
N LYS A 14 -21.97 7.87 7.57
CA LYS A 14 -21.81 6.49 7.10
C LYS A 14 -22.07 6.40 5.59
N GLY A 15 -21.14 6.91 4.77
CA GLY A 15 -21.30 6.94 3.31
C GLY A 15 -21.36 5.55 2.65
N ASP A 16 -20.82 4.54 3.33
CA ASP A 16 -20.62 3.18 2.81
C ASP A 16 -20.96 2.12 3.87
N ASP A 17 -21.47 0.96 3.46
CA ASP A 17 -21.89 -0.07 4.42
C ASP A 17 -20.74 -0.80 5.10
N ASP A 18 -19.57 -0.78 4.47
CA ASP A 18 -18.35 -1.45 4.88
C ASP A 18 -17.64 -0.74 6.04
N LEU A 19 -18.18 0.40 6.47
CA LEU A 19 -17.68 1.21 7.57
C LEU A 19 -18.26 0.73 8.90
N SER A 20 -17.41 0.20 9.77
CA SER A 20 -17.78 -0.17 11.14
C SER A 20 -17.42 0.91 12.16
N THR A 21 -18.26 1.07 13.19
CA THR A 21 -17.99 1.98 14.31
C THR A 21 -16.98 1.33 15.25
N GLY A 22 -15.88 2.04 15.52
CA GLY A 22 -14.85 1.63 16.47
C GLY A 22 -15.01 2.29 17.85
N THR A 23 -13.97 2.21 18.68
CA THR A 23 -13.95 2.86 19.99
C THR A 23 -13.75 4.38 19.90
N GLN A 24 -13.12 4.86 18.82
CA GLN A 24 -12.82 6.28 18.58
C GLN A 24 -13.55 6.88 17.38
N VAL A 25 -14.20 6.08 16.53
CA VAL A 25 -14.91 6.56 15.33
C VAL A 25 -16.38 6.20 15.43
N VAL A 26 -17.25 7.20 15.27
CA VAL A 26 -18.71 7.03 15.22
C VAL A 26 -19.23 7.42 13.85
N TYR A 27 -19.95 6.49 13.22
CA TYR A 27 -20.63 6.73 11.95
C TYR A 27 -22.09 7.12 12.17
N LEU A 28 -22.50 8.26 11.64
CA LEU A 28 -23.84 8.83 11.72
C LEU A 28 -24.69 8.41 10.52
N ILE A 29 -25.94 8.05 10.81
CA ILE A 29 -27.01 7.77 9.84
C ILE A 29 -28.23 8.55 10.34
N GLU A 30 -28.76 9.46 9.54
CA GLU A 30 -29.88 10.32 9.95
C GLU A 30 -31.25 9.70 9.61
N LEU A 31 -31.34 9.04 8.45
CA LEU A 31 -32.47 8.25 7.93
C LEU A 31 -31.89 7.14 7.04
N PRO A 32 -32.66 6.12 6.60
CA PRO A 32 -32.09 4.97 5.89
C PRO A 32 -31.27 5.25 4.62
N ASN A 33 -31.13 6.51 4.15
CA ASN A 33 -30.28 6.90 3.03
C ASN A 33 -29.69 8.34 3.14
N THR A 34 -29.60 8.95 4.33
CA THR A 34 -29.00 10.28 4.49
C THR A 34 -27.89 10.28 5.53
N VAL A 35 -26.76 10.89 5.17
CA VAL A 35 -25.58 11.02 6.01
C VAL A 35 -25.17 12.49 6.11
N PRO A 36 -24.63 12.93 7.25
CA PRO A 36 -24.03 14.26 7.36
C PRO A 36 -22.94 14.45 6.31
N PHE A 37 -23.06 15.53 5.54
CA PHE A 37 -22.09 15.93 4.53
C PHE A 37 -21.76 17.41 4.72
N TRP A 38 -20.49 17.70 5.01
CA TRP A 38 -19.99 19.06 5.14
C TRP A 38 -19.12 19.40 3.93
N GLY A 39 -19.64 20.28 3.07
CA GLY A 39 -18.86 20.90 2.00
C GLY A 39 -18.28 22.23 2.48
N ALA A 40 -18.11 23.19 1.56
CA ALA A 40 -17.57 24.52 1.89
C ALA A 40 -18.36 25.31 2.95
N ASN A 41 -19.63 24.99 3.18
CA ASN A 41 -20.52 25.72 4.07
C ASN A 41 -21.25 24.76 5.01
N GLY A 42 -21.47 25.19 6.24
CA GLY A 42 -22.24 24.42 7.21
C GLY A 42 -21.97 24.87 8.64
N PHE A 43 -22.49 24.08 9.57
CA PHE A 43 -22.22 24.23 11.00
C PHE A 43 -22.15 22.86 11.68
N VAL A 44 -21.53 22.85 12.87
CA VAL A 44 -21.56 21.74 13.81
C VAL A 44 -21.96 22.31 15.16
N GLU A 45 -22.96 21.70 15.78
CA GLU A 45 -23.47 22.09 17.10
C GLU A 45 -23.44 20.90 18.04
N ILE A 46 -22.89 21.08 19.24
CA ILE A 46 -22.91 20.09 20.31
C ILE A 46 -23.94 20.51 21.34
N LEU A 47 -24.95 19.66 21.55
CA LEU A 47 -26.02 19.90 22.51
C LEU A 47 -25.91 18.98 23.73
N LYS A 48 -26.18 19.53 24.93
CA LYS A 48 -26.37 18.74 26.16
C LYS A 48 -27.63 19.21 26.86
N GLY A 49 -28.64 18.33 26.93
CA GLY A 49 -29.93 18.66 27.53
C GLY A 49 -30.69 19.78 26.81
N GLY A 50 -30.49 19.92 25.50
CA GLY A 50 -31.12 20.98 24.67
C GLY A 50 -30.42 22.34 24.75
N VAL A 51 -29.28 22.43 25.43
CA VAL A 51 -28.45 23.64 25.51
C VAL A 51 -27.20 23.44 24.68
N THR A 52 -26.80 24.47 23.94
CA THR A 52 -25.54 24.46 23.18
C THR A 52 -24.38 24.47 24.16
N ILE A 53 -23.46 23.53 23.99
CA ILE A 53 -22.20 23.46 24.75
C ILE A 53 -21.04 23.96 23.90
N ASP A 54 -21.15 23.81 22.58
CA ASP A 54 -20.13 24.24 21.64
C ASP A 54 -20.76 24.37 20.24
N PHE A 55 -20.24 25.29 19.44
CA PHE A 55 -20.75 25.58 18.11
C PHE A 55 -19.64 26.08 17.19
N VAL A 56 -19.71 25.67 15.92
CA VAL A 56 -18.91 26.26 14.85
C VAL A 56 -19.77 26.38 13.61
N ARG A 57 -19.63 27.52 12.92
CA ARG A 57 -20.24 27.75 11.60
C ARG A 57 -19.20 28.30 10.64
N PHE A 58 -19.23 27.82 9.41
CA PHE A 58 -18.20 28.10 8.41
C PHE A 58 -18.80 28.40 7.03
N GLY A 59 -18.01 29.09 6.21
CA GLY A 59 -18.40 29.50 4.87
C GLY A 59 -19.52 30.54 4.90
N SER A 60 -20.53 30.38 4.05
CA SER A 60 -21.67 31.28 3.92
C SER A 60 -22.88 30.89 4.77
N ASP A 61 -22.77 29.88 5.64
CA ASP A 61 -23.88 29.46 6.50
C ASP A 61 -24.24 30.58 7.50
N VAL A 62 -25.52 30.72 7.85
CA VAL A 62 -26.04 31.77 8.75
C VAL A 62 -26.83 31.20 9.94
N THR A 63 -26.83 29.88 10.12
CA THR A 63 -27.57 29.19 11.19
C THR A 63 -27.08 29.67 12.55
N ALA A 64 -28.00 29.96 13.46
CA ALA A 64 -27.67 30.33 14.84
C ALA A 64 -27.67 29.08 15.73
N PRO A 65 -26.81 29.02 16.77
CA PRO A 65 -26.89 27.96 17.77
C PRO A 65 -28.24 28.02 18.51
N THR A 66 -28.66 26.88 19.05
CA THR A 66 -29.83 26.73 19.92
C THR A 66 -29.77 27.69 21.10
N THR A 67 -28.59 27.87 21.69
CA THR A 67 -28.30 28.87 22.73
C THR A 67 -27.52 30.02 22.10
N VAL A 68 -28.21 31.13 21.82
CA VAL A 68 -27.68 32.25 21.02
C VAL A 68 -26.37 32.85 21.56
N SER A 69 -26.09 32.74 22.86
CA SER A 69 -24.83 33.22 23.46
C SER A 69 -23.60 32.39 23.08
N GLU A 70 -23.80 31.19 22.56
CA GLU A 70 -22.71 30.25 22.24
C GLU A 70 -22.10 30.47 20.85
N TRP A 71 -22.48 31.56 20.16
CA TRP A 71 -21.75 32.03 18.98
C TRP A 71 -21.94 33.53 18.77
N SER A 72 -20.84 34.21 18.43
CA SER A 72 -20.82 35.63 18.15
C SER A 72 -20.18 35.91 16.78
N GLY A 73 -20.78 36.84 16.05
CA GLY A 73 -20.28 37.30 14.76
C GLY A 73 -20.57 36.38 13.57
N GLY A 74 -19.70 36.47 12.57
CA GLY A 74 -19.80 35.76 11.30
C GLY A 74 -19.35 34.30 11.38
N SER A 75 -19.44 33.63 10.23
CA SER A 75 -18.87 32.30 10.04
C SER A 75 -17.35 32.36 9.93
N THR A 76 -16.66 31.29 10.32
CA THR A 76 -15.24 31.12 10.01
C THR A 76 -15.03 30.77 8.53
N VAL A 77 -13.77 30.68 8.13
CA VAL A 77 -13.34 30.31 6.78
C VAL A 77 -14.03 29.04 6.29
N ALA A 78 -14.35 29.00 4.99
CA ALA A 78 -14.96 27.85 4.34
C ALA A 78 -14.03 26.63 4.37
N LEU A 79 -14.60 25.43 4.50
CA LEU A 79 -13.85 24.20 4.27
C LEU A 79 -13.47 24.09 2.79
N PRO A 80 -12.22 23.75 2.45
CA PRO A 80 -11.86 23.38 1.09
C PRO A 80 -12.62 22.12 0.70
N SER A 81 -13.28 22.12 -0.47
CA SER A 81 -14.15 21.00 -0.87
C SER A 81 -14.31 20.86 -2.39
N SER A 82 -13.38 21.42 -3.17
CA SER A 82 -13.58 21.62 -4.63
C SER A 82 -12.54 20.94 -5.51
N ALA A 83 -11.39 20.57 -4.96
CA ALA A 83 -10.33 19.87 -5.66
C ALA A 83 -9.89 18.63 -4.87
N GLU A 84 -9.32 17.64 -5.57
CA GLU A 84 -8.73 16.45 -4.93
C GLU A 84 -7.68 16.86 -3.87
N THR A 85 -6.85 17.86 -4.18
CA THR A 85 -5.84 18.40 -3.26
C THR A 85 -6.40 19.07 -2.00
N ASP A 86 -7.73 19.17 -1.86
CA ASP A 86 -8.39 19.65 -0.64
C ASP A 86 -8.55 18.57 0.44
N TYR A 87 -8.38 17.28 0.10
CA TYR A 87 -8.29 16.20 1.08
C TYR A 87 -7.17 16.45 2.10
N GLY A 88 -7.36 15.95 3.32
CA GLY A 88 -6.44 16.17 4.45
C GLY A 88 -6.37 17.60 5.00
N LYS A 89 -7.18 18.56 4.50
CA LYS A 89 -7.29 19.92 5.08
C LYS A 89 -8.41 19.99 6.12
N SER A 90 -8.31 20.94 7.06
CA SER A 90 -9.32 21.11 8.11
C SER A 90 -9.45 22.55 8.58
N ILE A 91 -10.59 22.90 9.19
CA ILE A 91 -10.65 24.04 10.10
C ILE A 91 -10.45 23.51 11.52
N ALA A 92 -9.53 24.12 12.27
CA ALA A 92 -9.13 23.65 13.59
C ALA A 92 -9.05 24.81 14.58
N ARG A 93 -9.49 24.55 15.81
CA ARG A 93 -9.08 25.36 16.98
C ARG A 93 -7.63 25.03 17.33
N ASN A 94 -6.89 26.05 17.77
CA ASN A 94 -5.52 25.84 18.21
C ASN A 94 -5.45 24.94 19.46
N VAL A 95 -4.25 24.44 19.74
CA VAL A 95 -3.97 23.53 20.87
C VAL A 95 -4.44 24.02 22.26
N ASN A 96 -4.49 25.34 22.46
CA ASN A 96 -4.92 25.91 23.74
C ASN A 96 -6.44 25.90 23.89
N ASN A 97 -7.19 25.49 22.85
CA ASN A 97 -8.64 25.45 22.80
C ASN A 97 -9.27 26.75 23.33
N SER A 98 -8.66 27.89 22.99
CA SER A 98 -9.25 29.18 23.32
C SER A 98 -10.60 29.27 22.63
N ASP A 99 -11.64 29.40 23.44
CA ASP A 99 -13.02 29.41 22.97
C ASP A 99 -13.65 30.75 23.37
N THR A 100 -13.74 31.65 22.40
CA THR A 100 -14.40 32.94 22.54
C THR A 100 -15.80 32.91 21.93
N ASN A 101 -16.29 31.71 21.57
CA ASN A 101 -17.53 31.50 20.83
C ASN A 101 -17.53 32.34 19.55
N ALA A 102 -16.43 32.38 18.79
CA ALA A 102 -16.31 33.23 17.61
C ALA A 102 -15.47 32.61 16.48
N SER A 103 -15.67 33.13 15.26
CA SER A 103 -14.93 32.71 14.07
C SER A 103 -13.40 32.76 14.21
N GLY A 104 -12.87 33.68 15.04
CA GLY A 104 -11.44 33.87 15.26
C GLY A 104 -10.76 32.74 16.03
N ASP A 105 -11.54 31.84 16.65
CA ASP A 105 -11.00 30.66 17.35
C ASP A 105 -10.48 29.60 16.35
N TRP A 106 -10.91 29.68 15.09
CA TRP A 106 -10.70 28.66 14.07
C TRP A 106 -9.75 29.14 12.98
N THR A 107 -8.83 28.26 12.59
CA THR A 107 -7.87 28.51 11.51
C THR A 107 -7.94 27.39 10.49
N LEU A 108 -7.85 27.73 9.21
CA LEU A 108 -7.67 26.74 8.14
C LEU A 108 -6.27 26.14 8.26
N ARG A 109 -6.18 24.81 8.24
CA ARG A 109 -4.96 24.03 8.26
C ARG A 109 -4.85 23.18 7.02
N SER A 110 -3.64 23.12 6.50
CA SER A 110 -3.31 22.21 5.41
C SER A 110 -3.23 20.78 5.91
N PHE A 111 -2.90 20.54 7.17
CA PHE A 111 -2.77 19.20 7.74
C PHE A 111 -3.81 18.94 8.83
N ALA A 112 -4.68 17.98 8.59
CA ALA A 112 -5.66 17.52 9.57
C ALA A 112 -5.00 16.62 10.62
N THR A 113 -5.36 16.83 11.90
CA THR A 113 -4.89 16.03 13.04
C THR A 113 -6.04 15.17 13.59
N ALA A 114 -6.71 14.43 12.69
CA ALA A 114 -7.90 13.66 13.04
C ALA A 114 -7.60 12.62 14.14
N GLY A 115 -8.44 12.58 15.18
CA GLY A 115 -8.27 11.63 16.28
C GLY A 115 -7.17 11.99 17.28
N GLY A 116 -6.59 13.18 17.19
CA GLY A 116 -5.58 13.67 18.12
C GLY A 116 -5.62 15.19 18.31
N GLN A 117 -4.56 15.72 18.90
CA GLN A 117 -4.42 17.13 19.27
C GLN A 117 -4.22 18.03 18.05
N ASN A 118 -4.87 19.21 18.00
CA ASN A 118 -4.64 20.21 16.95
C ASN A 118 -3.36 21.02 17.25
N ASP A 119 -2.21 20.37 17.18
CA ASP A 119 -0.88 20.89 17.57
C ASP A 119 -0.02 21.37 16.40
N VAL A 120 -0.51 21.24 15.16
CA VAL A 120 0.18 21.78 13.98
C VAL A 120 0.18 23.31 14.01
N SER A 121 1.39 23.87 14.00
CA SER A 121 1.63 25.32 14.12
C SER A 121 1.91 26.01 12.78
N SER A 122 2.37 25.25 11.78
CA SER A 122 2.73 25.71 10.44
C SER A 122 2.25 24.70 9.39
N ASP A 123 1.95 25.20 8.19
CA ASP A 123 1.55 24.41 7.02
C ASP A 123 2.71 24.22 6.02
N VAL A 124 3.94 24.53 6.42
CA VAL A 124 5.14 24.32 5.59
C VAL A 124 5.57 22.86 5.68
N ASP A 125 5.78 22.24 4.52
CA ASP A 125 6.30 20.88 4.29
C ASP A 125 7.33 21.00 3.16
N GLY A 126 8.60 21.06 3.54
CA GLY A 126 9.72 21.45 2.68
C GLY A 126 10.28 20.33 1.80
N ASP A 127 10.20 19.09 2.26
CA ASP A 127 10.62 17.88 1.52
C ASP A 127 9.46 17.18 0.80
N GLY A 128 8.23 17.58 1.07
CA GLY A 128 7.04 17.16 0.35
C GLY A 128 6.61 15.75 0.71
N ASP A 129 6.83 15.34 1.95
CA ASP A 129 6.52 13.99 2.44
C ASP A 129 5.14 13.88 3.10
N GLY A 130 4.49 15.02 3.35
CA GLY A 130 3.17 15.09 3.94
C GLY A 130 3.14 15.36 5.43
N ILE A 131 4.29 15.60 6.04
CA ILE A 131 4.46 15.99 7.43
C ILE A 131 4.88 17.47 7.44
N PRO A 132 4.21 18.34 8.19
CA PRO A 132 4.66 19.71 8.30
C PRO A 132 5.99 19.78 9.05
N ASP A 133 6.97 20.56 8.56
CA ASP A 133 8.31 20.73 9.14
C ASP A 133 8.27 21.03 10.64
N SER A 134 7.23 21.76 11.08
CA SER A 134 7.04 22.12 12.49
C SER A 134 6.74 20.93 13.41
N SER A 135 6.27 19.81 12.87
CA SER A 135 6.00 18.56 13.58
C SER A 135 7.21 17.60 13.58
N GLU A 136 8.23 17.90 12.78
CA GLU A 136 9.52 17.20 12.72
C GLU A 136 10.60 17.89 13.56
N ALA A 137 10.21 18.79 14.46
CA ALA A 137 11.14 19.48 15.35
C ALA A 137 11.28 18.73 16.69
N PRO A 138 12.41 18.87 17.39
CA PRO A 138 12.54 18.34 18.75
C PRO A 138 11.44 18.89 19.68
N GLY A 139 10.69 17.98 20.31
CA GLY A 139 9.64 18.33 21.27
C GLY A 139 8.30 18.78 20.65
N SER A 140 8.16 18.73 19.32
CA SER A 140 6.87 18.91 18.64
C SER A 140 6.12 17.59 18.50
N THR A 141 4.85 17.69 18.13
CA THR A 141 3.99 16.55 17.84
C THR A 141 3.14 16.82 16.59
N PHE A 142 2.61 15.74 16.01
CA PHE A 142 1.54 15.78 15.00
C PHE A 142 0.37 14.96 15.53
N ALA A 143 -0.77 15.57 15.81
CA ALA A 143 -1.90 14.87 16.44
C ALA A 143 -1.52 14.22 17.79
N GLY A 144 -0.54 14.78 18.50
CA GLY A 144 0.05 14.21 19.72
C GLY A 144 1.10 13.11 19.49
N LEU A 145 1.42 12.77 18.24
CA LEU A 145 2.43 11.77 17.89
C LEU A 145 3.83 12.40 17.84
N PRO A 146 4.84 11.81 18.50
CA PRO A 146 6.19 12.36 18.57
C PRO A 146 7.04 11.94 17.35
N LEU A 147 6.69 12.42 16.15
CA LEU A 147 7.32 11.98 14.89
C LEU A 147 8.84 12.17 14.87
N TYR A 148 9.35 13.28 15.45
CA TYR A 148 10.79 13.50 15.59
C TYR A 148 11.49 12.42 16.42
N ASP A 149 10.88 11.97 17.52
CA ASP A 149 11.46 10.93 18.37
C ASP A 149 11.43 9.56 17.68
N TRP A 150 10.54 9.38 16.71
CA TRP A 150 10.48 8.20 15.84
C TRP A 150 11.47 8.26 14.67
N GLY A 151 12.03 9.43 14.38
CA GLY A 151 13.10 9.60 13.40
C GLY A 151 12.79 10.55 12.25
N ALA A 152 11.62 11.18 12.22
CA ALA A 152 11.27 12.16 11.18
C ALA A 152 12.15 13.41 11.24
N ARG A 153 12.55 13.98 10.11
CA ARG A 153 13.48 15.11 10.05
C ARG A 153 13.17 16.02 8.87
N THR A 154 13.10 17.33 9.12
CA THR A 154 13.02 18.34 8.05
C THR A 154 14.08 18.12 6.96
N GLY A 155 13.64 18.02 5.70
CA GLY A 155 14.51 17.77 4.55
C GLY A 155 14.73 16.28 4.23
N GLN A 156 14.00 15.38 4.88
CA GLN A 156 14.03 13.93 4.70
C GLN A 156 12.64 13.46 4.35
N LYS A 157 12.48 12.74 3.23
CA LYS A 157 11.17 12.18 2.90
C LYS A 157 10.84 10.99 3.78
N ASP A 158 9.97 11.16 4.75
CA ASP A 158 9.58 10.14 5.70
C ASP A 158 8.33 9.37 5.27
N ILE A 159 8.37 8.05 5.45
CA ILE A 159 7.25 7.15 5.17
C ILE A 159 7.00 6.31 6.42
N PHE A 160 5.85 6.50 7.05
CA PHE A 160 5.45 5.73 8.22
C PHE A 160 4.53 4.57 7.82
N ILE A 161 4.83 3.37 8.32
CA ILE A 161 4.05 2.15 8.00
C ILE A 161 3.69 1.43 9.29
N HIS A 162 2.39 1.35 9.57
CA HIS A 162 1.82 0.59 10.68
C HIS A 162 1.57 -0.84 10.20
N ILE A 163 2.11 -1.83 10.89
CA ILE A 163 1.91 -3.23 10.54
C ILE A 163 1.26 -3.95 11.71
N ASP A 164 0.01 -4.33 11.52
CA ASP A 164 -0.65 -5.33 12.36
C ASP A 164 -0.40 -6.73 11.78
N TYR A 165 -0.36 -7.75 12.64
CA TYR A 165 -0.17 -9.13 12.22
C TYR A 165 -1.09 -10.08 12.96
N MET A 166 -1.69 -11.03 12.25
CA MET A 166 -2.60 -12.00 12.86
C MET A 166 -1.87 -12.96 13.80
N ASN A 167 -2.52 -13.30 14.92
CA ASN A 167 -2.06 -14.34 15.82
C ASN A 167 -2.08 -15.72 15.15
N SER A 168 -0.94 -16.13 14.58
CA SER A 168 -0.76 -17.39 13.86
C SER A 168 0.59 -18.00 14.19
N SER A 169 0.68 -19.33 14.16
CA SER A 169 1.96 -20.05 14.24
C SER A 169 2.62 -20.26 12.87
N ASP A 170 1.97 -19.88 11.78
CA ASP A 170 2.54 -19.93 10.43
C ASP A 170 3.62 -18.84 10.28
N PRO A 171 4.89 -19.20 9.99
CA PRO A 171 5.97 -18.22 9.82
C PRO A 171 5.71 -17.17 8.74
N GLY A 172 4.91 -17.49 7.71
CA GLY A 172 4.57 -16.55 6.65
C GLY A 172 3.72 -15.37 7.14
N VAL A 173 2.92 -15.58 8.19
CA VAL A 173 1.97 -14.58 8.72
C VAL A 173 2.64 -13.61 9.69
N THR A 174 3.76 -14.01 10.31
CA THR A 174 4.52 -13.14 11.22
C THR A 174 5.57 -12.35 10.41
N PRO A 175 5.52 -11.01 10.36
CA PRO A 175 6.47 -10.21 9.60
C PRO A 175 7.91 -10.40 10.11
N ARG A 176 8.87 -10.66 9.21
CA ARG A 176 10.30 -10.78 9.53
C ARG A 176 10.97 -9.41 9.62
N LYS A 177 11.76 -9.18 10.66
CA LYS A 177 12.58 -7.96 10.77
C LYS A 177 13.50 -7.79 9.56
N GLU A 178 14.10 -8.89 9.09
CA GLU A 178 15.01 -8.87 7.95
C GLU A 178 14.31 -8.50 6.63
N ALA A 179 13.02 -8.81 6.48
CA ALA A 179 12.25 -8.40 5.31
C ALA A 179 12.03 -6.88 5.31
N LEU A 180 11.67 -6.33 6.48
CA LEU A 180 11.51 -4.89 6.67
C LEU A 180 12.85 -4.13 6.48
N ASP A 181 13.95 -4.68 7.00
CA ASP A 181 15.29 -4.13 6.82
C ASP A 181 15.66 -4.02 5.32
N LYS A 182 15.29 -5.00 4.50
CA LYS A 182 15.50 -4.96 3.04
C LYS A 182 14.70 -3.84 2.37
N VAL A 183 13.40 -3.75 2.64
CA VAL A 183 12.54 -2.68 2.09
C VAL A 183 13.08 -1.31 2.50
N LYS A 184 13.41 -1.12 3.78
CA LYS A 184 13.99 0.13 4.29
C LYS A 184 15.30 0.50 3.58
N THR A 185 16.18 -0.48 3.32
CA THR A 185 17.46 -0.25 2.64
C THR A 185 17.26 0.26 1.21
N ILE A 186 16.32 -0.33 0.48
CA ILE A 186 16.03 0.05 -0.91
C ILE A 186 15.50 1.49 -0.98
N PHE A 187 14.47 1.81 -0.20
CA PHE A 187 13.92 3.18 -0.16
C PHE A 187 14.97 4.22 0.29
N ASN A 188 15.83 3.87 1.24
CA ASN A 188 16.92 4.74 1.67
C ASN A 188 17.92 5.05 0.55
N ASN A 189 18.21 4.09 -0.33
CA ASN A 189 19.05 4.32 -1.51
C ASN A 189 18.40 5.27 -2.52
N HIS A 190 17.08 5.44 -2.45
CA HIS A 190 16.29 6.32 -3.31
C HIS A 190 15.84 7.61 -2.60
N GLY A 191 16.42 7.94 -1.44
CA GLY A 191 16.18 9.22 -0.75
C GLY A 191 14.93 9.27 0.12
N TYR A 192 14.36 8.11 0.47
CA TYR A 192 13.22 7.98 1.39
C TYR A 192 13.64 7.27 2.67
N THR A 193 13.12 7.72 3.81
CA THR A 193 13.34 7.05 5.10
C THR A 193 12.06 6.38 5.56
N ILE A 194 12.06 5.04 5.61
CA ILE A 194 10.91 4.28 6.12
C ILE A 194 11.02 4.08 7.64
N HIS A 195 9.90 4.35 8.31
CA HIS A 195 9.65 4.08 9.73
C HIS A 195 8.56 3.03 9.88
N PHE A 196 8.97 1.78 10.10
CA PHE A 196 8.04 0.70 10.41
C PHE A 196 7.63 0.72 11.88
N ASP A 197 6.37 0.37 12.13
CA ASP A 197 5.83 0.09 13.45
C ASP A 197 5.05 -1.23 13.46
N ILE A 198 5.70 -2.27 13.97
CA ILE A 198 5.14 -3.64 14.12
C ILE A 198 4.89 -3.95 15.60
N GLY A 199 4.83 -2.91 16.43
CA GLY A 199 4.70 -3.00 17.87
C GLY A 199 5.88 -3.75 18.48
N ASN A 200 5.63 -4.37 19.62
CA ASN A 200 6.69 -4.97 20.42
C ASN A 200 7.19 -6.36 19.96
N LEU A 201 7.02 -6.71 18.68
CA LEU A 201 7.37 -8.03 18.14
C LEU A 201 8.86 -8.36 18.26
N TYR A 202 9.75 -7.39 18.04
CA TYR A 202 11.22 -7.59 18.12
C TYR A 202 11.90 -6.81 19.25
N GLY A 203 11.21 -5.85 19.87
CA GLY A 203 11.76 -4.99 20.92
C GLY A 203 10.78 -3.89 21.28
N VAL A 204 11.23 -2.82 21.93
CA VAL A 204 10.35 -1.72 22.39
C VAL A 204 10.88 -0.34 21.98
N THR A 205 11.80 -0.32 21.01
CA THR A 205 12.44 0.90 20.53
C THR A 205 12.20 1.10 19.03
N PRO A 206 12.33 2.33 18.50
CA PRO A 206 12.25 2.57 17.06
C PRO A 206 13.27 1.75 16.24
N ALA A 207 14.42 1.40 16.81
CA ALA A 207 15.41 0.54 16.15
C ALA A 207 14.92 -0.92 15.96
N ASP A 208 13.96 -1.35 16.78
CA ASP A 208 13.28 -2.64 16.71
C ASP A 208 11.92 -2.56 16.00
N TYR A 209 11.64 -1.44 15.34
CA TYR A 209 10.35 -1.15 14.70
C TYR A 209 9.17 -1.12 15.67
N ALA A 210 9.39 -0.59 16.88
CA ALA A 210 8.35 -0.30 17.85
C ALA A 210 8.30 1.22 18.10
N LEU A 211 7.31 1.89 17.51
CA LEU A 211 7.08 3.33 17.71
C LEU A 211 6.15 3.60 18.89
N GLU A 212 5.36 2.59 19.29
CA GLU A 212 4.61 2.59 20.53
C GLU A 212 4.87 1.32 21.36
N ASN A 213 4.77 1.45 22.69
CA ASN A 213 5.02 0.33 23.60
C ASN A 213 3.78 -0.57 23.77
N ARG A 214 3.30 -1.16 22.67
CA ARG A 214 2.24 -2.17 22.69
C ARG A 214 2.46 -3.25 21.62
N SER A 215 1.69 -4.33 21.75
CA SER A 215 1.63 -5.36 20.70
C SER A 215 0.71 -4.92 19.57
N HIS A 216 1.13 -5.25 18.34
CA HIS A 216 0.35 -5.14 17.10
C HIS A 216 -0.15 -6.52 16.63
N GLN A 217 -0.08 -7.52 17.51
CA GLN A 217 -0.72 -8.81 17.24
C GLN A 217 -2.23 -8.66 17.35
N VAL A 218 -2.94 -8.99 16.28
CA VAL A 218 -4.41 -8.90 16.19
C VAL A 218 -5.05 -10.28 16.14
N PRO A 219 -6.36 -10.41 16.43
CA PRO A 219 -7.06 -11.69 16.34
C PRO A 219 -6.99 -12.30 14.94
N TYR A 220 -6.83 -13.63 14.92
CA TYR A 220 -6.80 -14.41 13.71
C TYR A 220 -8.13 -14.35 12.94
N ALA A 221 -8.05 -14.19 11.62
CA ALA A 221 -9.10 -14.54 10.69
C ALA A 221 -8.53 -15.44 9.58
N GLN A 222 -9.27 -16.48 9.22
CA GLN A 222 -8.84 -17.44 8.21
C GLN A 222 -8.72 -16.82 6.82
N THR A 223 -9.60 -15.88 6.49
CA THR A 223 -9.60 -15.17 5.22
C THR A 223 -9.86 -13.68 5.39
N LEU A 224 -9.19 -12.86 4.60
CA LEU A 224 -9.39 -11.41 4.56
C LEU A 224 -9.36 -10.84 3.13
N THR A 225 -9.80 -9.60 3.00
CA THR A 225 -9.77 -8.81 1.75
C THR A 225 -9.77 -7.32 2.07
N LEU A 226 -9.55 -6.49 1.04
CA LEU A 226 -9.92 -5.09 1.05
C LEU A 226 -11.44 -4.98 0.83
N GLY A 227 -12.13 -4.20 1.67
CA GLY A 227 -13.59 -4.02 1.61
C GLY A 227 -14.42 -5.13 2.26
N ALA A 228 -15.74 -4.95 2.33
CA ALA A 228 -16.62 -5.99 2.85
C ALA A 228 -16.91 -7.04 1.77
N SER A 229 -16.64 -8.29 2.11
CA SER A 229 -17.03 -9.44 1.32
C SER A 229 -17.64 -10.50 2.25
N PRO A 230 -18.79 -11.11 1.89
CA PRO A 230 -19.38 -12.17 2.69
C PRO A 230 -18.37 -13.27 3.03
N GLY A 231 -18.27 -13.61 4.31
CA GLY A 231 -17.38 -14.66 4.81
C GLY A 231 -15.89 -14.29 4.88
N LYS A 232 -15.51 -13.05 4.56
CA LYS A 232 -14.13 -12.57 4.71
C LYS A 232 -14.03 -11.48 5.76
N ALA A 233 -12.91 -11.45 6.45
CA ALA A 233 -12.58 -10.32 7.30
C ALA A 233 -12.18 -9.10 6.45
N ASN A 234 -12.52 -7.91 6.94
CA ASN A 234 -12.28 -6.65 6.25
C ASN A 234 -11.10 -5.92 6.91
N ILE A 235 -10.09 -5.53 6.11
CA ILE A 235 -8.93 -4.79 6.62
C ILE A 235 -9.33 -3.51 7.38
N TYR A 236 -10.36 -2.80 6.91
CA TYR A 236 -10.77 -1.52 7.51
C TYR A 236 -11.31 -1.69 8.94
N ASP A 237 -11.91 -2.84 9.26
CA ASP A 237 -12.36 -3.16 10.62
C ASP A 237 -11.17 -3.34 11.55
N TYR A 238 -10.09 -3.98 11.08
CA TYR A 238 -8.85 -4.09 11.84
C TYR A 238 -8.20 -2.73 12.06
N LYS A 239 -8.00 -1.93 11.00
CA LYS A 239 -7.43 -0.58 11.10
C LYS A 239 -8.19 0.27 12.11
N ASN A 240 -9.52 0.34 12.00
CA ASN A 240 -10.36 1.15 12.91
C ASN A 240 -10.39 0.63 14.36
N THR A 241 -10.05 -0.64 14.59
CA THR A 241 -10.06 -1.27 15.92
C THR A 241 -8.70 -1.22 16.60
N TYR A 242 -7.62 -1.43 15.84
CA TYR A 242 -6.28 -1.71 16.37
C TYR A 242 -5.25 -0.64 16.07
N MET A 243 -5.47 0.25 15.09
CA MET A 243 -4.62 1.41 14.86
C MET A 243 -5.18 2.65 15.55
N ASN A 244 -4.35 3.36 16.32
CA ASN A 244 -4.74 4.65 16.90
C ASN A 244 -5.09 5.64 15.78
N MET A 245 -6.29 6.24 15.83
CA MET A 245 -6.80 7.13 14.79
C MET A 245 -5.91 8.35 14.53
N ALA A 246 -5.14 8.83 15.52
CA ALA A 246 -4.19 9.91 15.34
C ALA A 246 -3.14 9.63 14.24
N ARG A 247 -2.90 8.35 13.91
CA ARG A 247 -1.96 7.90 12.88
C ARG A 247 -2.52 8.00 11.46
N LYS A 248 -3.83 8.16 11.30
CA LYS A 248 -4.53 8.00 10.01
C LYS A 248 -3.96 8.87 8.89
N GLN A 249 -3.49 10.07 9.19
CA GLN A 249 -3.03 11.03 8.18
C GLN A 249 -1.55 10.87 7.80
N ILE A 250 -0.79 10.04 8.53
CA ILE A 250 0.66 9.88 8.36
C ILE A 250 1.06 8.43 8.03
N PHE A 251 0.32 7.43 8.53
CA PHE A 251 0.68 6.03 8.39
C PHE A 251 -0.03 5.36 7.22
N PHE A 252 0.75 4.70 6.36
CA PHE A 252 0.27 3.56 5.58
C PHE A 252 -0.02 2.40 6.55
N TYR A 253 -1.08 1.64 6.31
CA TYR A 253 -1.49 0.53 7.15
C TYR A 253 -1.43 -0.79 6.39
N CYS A 254 -0.63 -1.70 6.94
CA CYS A 254 -0.42 -3.05 6.45
C CYS A 254 -1.03 -4.04 7.43
N LEU A 255 -1.82 -5.00 6.94
CA LEU A 255 -2.22 -6.17 7.72
C LEU A 255 -1.56 -7.43 7.17
N SER A 256 -0.64 -8.01 7.95
CA SER A 256 -0.10 -9.34 7.70
C SER A 256 -1.09 -10.40 8.14
N GLY A 257 -1.85 -10.91 7.18
CA GLY A 257 -2.97 -11.82 7.38
C GLY A 257 -2.68 -13.25 6.90
N PHE A 258 -3.70 -14.10 7.00
CA PHE A 258 -3.58 -15.52 6.66
C PHE A 258 -3.75 -15.78 5.16
N SER A 259 -4.95 -15.64 4.60
CA SER A 259 -5.22 -15.97 3.20
C SER A 259 -6.31 -15.08 2.59
N GLN A 260 -6.30 -14.91 1.27
CA GLN A 260 -7.42 -14.31 0.54
C GLN A 260 -8.46 -15.34 0.09
N ASN A 261 -8.15 -16.64 0.15
CA ASN A 261 -9.06 -17.73 -0.21
C ASN A 261 -10.00 -18.06 0.95
N ALA A 262 -11.27 -18.33 0.63
CA ALA A 262 -12.31 -18.55 1.64
C ALA A 262 -12.06 -19.79 2.53
N ASP A 263 -11.33 -20.78 2.02
CA ASP A 263 -10.95 -22.00 2.75
C ASP A 263 -9.61 -21.87 3.50
N GLY A 264 -8.96 -20.71 3.44
CA GLY A 264 -7.65 -20.50 4.05
C GLY A 264 -6.49 -21.21 3.34
N SER A 265 -6.70 -21.76 2.14
CA SER A 265 -5.60 -22.27 1.31
C SER A 265 -4.64 -21.15 0.90
N ALA A 266 -3.41 -21.49 0.51
CA ALA A 266 -2.50 -20.52 -0.10
C ALA A 266 -3.17 -19.89 -1.33
N GLY A 267 -3.04 -18.57 -1.47
CA GLY A 267 -3.69 -17.77 -2.51
C GLY A 267 -2.73 -16.71 -3.04
N SER A 268 -3.24 -15.51 -3.32
CA SER A 268 -2.39 -14.34 -3.66
C SER A 268 -1.55 -13.88 -2.46
N SER A 269 -0.37 -13.30 -2.70
CA SER A 269 0.56 -12.87 -1.65
C SER A 269 0.16 -11.54 -1.01
N GLY A 270 -0.61 -10.72 -1.71
CA GLY A 270 -0.99 -9.39 -1.24
C GLY A 270 -2.14 -8.80 -2.02
N LEU A 271 -2.67 -7.69 -1.52
CA LEU A 271 -3.67 -6.88 -2.19
C LEU A 271 -3.59 -5.47 -1.60
N GLY A 272 -3.53 -4.44 -2.42
CA GLY A 272 -3.28 -3.08 -1.98
C GLY A 272 -4.13 -2.06 -2.72
N GLU A 273 -4.58 -1.03 -2.01
CA GLU A 273 -5.26 0.09 -2.65
C GLU A 273 -4.33 0.81 -3.64
N LEU A 274 -4.86 1.22 -4.78
CA LEU A 274 -4.14 2.10 -5.69
C LEU A 274 -4.27 3.58 -5.26
N LYS A 275 -3.13 4.25 -5.07
CA LYS A 275 -3.05 5.65 -4.57
C LYS A 275 -3.73 5.84 -3.20
N GLY A 276 -3.87 4.76 -2.43
CA GLY A 276 -4.46 4.73 -1.10
C GLY A 276 -3.40 4.58 -0.01
N ASN A 277 -3.82 4.10 1.15
CA ASN A 277 -2.93 3.89 2.29
C ASN A 277 -3.13 2.55 3.01
N ASP A 278 -3.94 1.66 2.45
CA ASP A 278 -4.22 0.34 3.00
C ASP A 278 -3.75 -0.79 2.09
N PHE A 279 -3.11 -1.80 2.67
CA PHE A 279 -2.77 -3.03 1.98
C PHE A 279 -2.65 -4.24 2.91
N ILE A 280 -2.77 -5.43 2.34
CA ILE A 280 -2.60 -6.71 3.04
C ILE A 280 -1.46 -7.51 2.44
N VAL A 281 -0.81 -8.32 3.26
CA VAL A 281 0.07 -9.42 2.81
C VAL A 281 -0.44 -10.73 3.41
N THR A 282 -0.47 -11.80 2.60
CA THR A 282 -1.14 -13.06 2.92
C THR A 282 -0.33 -14.29 2.52
N PHE A 283 0.33 -14.90 3.50
CA PHE A 283 1.23 -16.05 3.29
C PHE A 283 0.86 -17.32 4.06
N GLY A 284 -0.34 -17.35 4.66
CA GLY A 284 -0.83 -18.53 5.37
C GLY A 284 -0.92 -19.74 4.44
N ASN A 285 -0.40 -20.88 4.89
CA ASN A 285 -0.33 -22.14 4.16
C ASN A 285 0.55 -22.13 2.88
N TRP A 286 1.39 -21.12 2.67
CA TRP A 286 2.36 -21.09 1.56
C TRP A 286 3.55 -22.04 1.76
N GLY A 287 3.67 -22.67 2.94
CA GLY A 287 4.78 -23.57 3.27
C GLY A 287 6.10 -22.84 3.59
N LEU A 288 6.06 -21.51 3.77
CA LEU A 288 7.22 -20.71 4.14
C LEU A 288 7.69 -21.09 5.56
N ASN A 289 9.00 -21.25 5.73
CA ASN A 289 9.58 -21.62 7.02
C ASN A 289 11.08 -21.31 7.06
N ALA A 290 11.70 -21.43 8.24
CA ALA A 290 13.11 -21.14 8.46
C ALA A 290 13.98 -22.41 8.68
N SER A 291 13.57 -23.59 8.16
CA SER A 291 14.26 -24.85 8.47
C SER A 291 15.63 -25.03 7.79
N THR A 292 15.91 -24.27 6.72
CA THR A 292 17.20 -24.23 6.04
C THR A 292 17.52 -22.79 5.63
N THR A 293 18.78 -22.48 5.30
CA THR A 293 19.17 -21.16 4.79
C THR A 293 18.37 -20.75 3.56
N ALA A 294 18.19 -21.66 2.59
CA ALA A 294 17.41 -21.42 1.38
C ALA A 294 15.94 -21.06 1.71
N LYS A 295 15.31 -21.82 2.61
CA LYS A 295 13.91 -21.56 3.01
C LYS A 295 13.75 -20.29 3.84
N LEU A 296 14.74 -19.97 4.69
CA LEU A 296 14.78 -18.70 5.42
C LEU A 296 14.91 -17.52 4.45
N ASN A 297 15.81 -17.60 3.47
CA ASN A 297 15.93 -16.59 2.42
C ASN A 297 14.60 -16.41 1.68
N LYS A 298 13.95 -17.51 1.30
CA LYS A 298 12.63 -17.49 0.65
C LYS A 298 11.58 -16.78 1.47
N LEU A 299 11.47 -17.11 2.76
CA LEU A 299 10.56 -16.43 3.69
C LEU A 299 10.84 -14.92 3.75
N ILE A 300 12.12 -14.52 3.88
CA ILE A 300 12.52 -13.11 3.98
C ILE A 300 12.25 -12.36 2.66
N ASN A 301 12.68 -12.94 1.53
CA ASN A 301 12.66 -12.31 0.21
C ASN A 301 11.25 -12.11 -0.31
N ILE A 302 10.38 -13.12 -0.14
CA ILE A 302 8.98 -13.02 -0.57
C ILE A 302 8.24 -12.01 0.29
N GLN A 303 8.41 -12.02 1.62
CA GLN A 303 7.79 -11.00 2.48
C GLN A 303 8.26 -9.59 2.08
N ALA A 304 9.56 -9.39 1.87
CA ALA A 304 10.09 -8.08 1.49
C ALA A 304 9.54 -7.61 0.15
N SER A 305 9.56 -8.47 -0.86
CA SER A 305 9.13 -8.14 -2.22
C SER A 305 7.63 -7.83 -2.27
N THR A 306 6.79 -8.64 -1.62
CA THR A 306 5.34 -8.36 -1.57
C THR A 306 5.03 -7.11 -0.76
N ILE A 307 5.66 -6.87 0.40
CA ILE A 307 5.46 -5.60 1.13
C ILE A 307 5.81 -4.40 0.25
N MET A 308 6.92 -4.46 -0.49
CA MET A 308 7.30 -3.39 -1.41
C MET A 308 6.33 -3.26 -2.58
N HIS A 309 5.80 -4.37 -3.11
CA HIS A 309 4.84 -4.39 -4.21
C HIS A 309 3.52 -3.71 -3.80
N GLU A 310 2.94 -4.14 -2.70
CA GLU A 310 1.67 -3.60 -2.23
C GLU A 310 1.81 -2.13 -1.79
N LEU A 311 2.95 -1.77 -1.19
CA LEU A 311 3.27 -0.37 -0.93
C LEU A 311 3.40 0.42 -2.24
N GLY A 312 3.94 -0.16 -3.31
CA GLY A 312 4.01 0.45 -4.64
C GLY A 312 2.63 0.83 -5.18
N HIS A 313 1.60 0.00 -4.98
CA HIS A 313 0.21 0.35 -5.31
C HIS A 313 -0.28 1.56 -4.50
N ASN A 314 -0.06 1.57 -3.18
CA ASN A 314 -0.40 2.71 -2.33
C ASN A 314 0.31 4.00 -2.78
N LEU A 315 1.56 3.89 -3.26
CA LEU A 315 2.35 4.99 -3.82
C LEU A 315 1.95 5.39 -5.25
N GLY A 316 1.02 4.65 -5.87
CA GLY A 316 0.38 4.99 -7.13
C GLY A 316 0.89 4.27 -8.37
N LEU A 317 1.68 3.20 -8.20
CA LEU A 317 2.15 2.36 -9.29
C LEU A 317 1.13 1.25 -9.63
N SER A 318 1.00 0.97 -10.92
CA SER A 318 0.34 -0.24 -11.43
C SER A 318 1.36 -1.29 -11.82
N HIS A 319 0.90 -2.49 -12.21
CA HIS A 319 1.81 -3.59 -12.55
C HIS A 319 2.75 -3.33 -13.74
N GLY A 320 2.42 -2.37 -14.59
CA GLY A 320 3.28 -1.86 -15.67
C GLY A 320 3.89 -0.47 -15.38
N GLY A 321 3.81 0.02 -14.15
CA GLY A 321 4.27 1.35 -13.74
C GLY A 321 3.12 2.35 -13.76
N ASP A 322 2.80 2.88 -14.94
CA ASP A 322 1.67 3.80 -15.19
C ASP A 322 0.45 3.15 -15.83
N VAL A 323 0.58 1.87 -16.19
CA VAL A 323 -0.47 1.07 -16.84
C VAL A 323 -0.63 -0.28 -16.15
N ALA A 324 -1.81 -0.88 -16.30
CA ALA A 324 -2.11 -2.20 -15.73
C ALA A 324 -1.34 -3.35 -16.39
N THR A 325 -0.91 -3.17 -17.65
CA THR A 325 -0.26 -4.21 -18.46
C THR A 325 0.97 -4.79 -17.75
N ASN A 326 0.87 -6.07 -17.39
CA ASN A 326 1.87 -6.82 -16.65
C ASN A 326 2.83 -7.58 -17.60
N TYR A 327 3.80 -8.29 -17.03
CA TYR A 327 4.72 -9.20 -17.72
C TYR A 327 5.55 -8.57 -18.86
N LYS A 328 5.75 -7.24 -18.84
CA LYS A 328 6.61 -6.52 -19.78
C LYS A 328 8.09 -6.82 -19.50
N PRO A 329 8.85 -7.52 -20.38
CA PRO A 329 10.22 -7.94 -20.06
C PRO A 329 11.20 -6.77 -19.85
N ASN A 330 10.96 -5.61 -20.48
CA ASN A 330 11.80 -4.42 -20.31
C ASN A 330 11.41 -3.55 -19.10
N TYR A 331 10.27 -3.78 -18.46
CA TYR A 331 9.86 -3.09 -17.23
C TYR A 331 10.30 -3.88 -16.00
N ARG A 332 11.54 -3.62 -15.56
CA ARG A 332 12.22 -4.34 -14.46
C ARG A 332 11.87 -3.66 -13.14
N SER A 333 10.70 -4.01 -12.64
CA SER A 333 10.17 -3.57 -11.36
C SER A 333 9.54 -4.75 -10.65
N ILE A 334 9.59 -4.78 -9.32
CA ILE A 334 8.81 -5.78 -8.55
C ILE A 334 7.31 -5.58 -8.68
N MET A 335 6.83 -4.44 -9.21
CA MET A 335 5.43 -4.25 -9.61
C MET A 335 5.01 -5.20 -10.74
N ASN A 336 5.96 -5.68 -11.53
CA ASN A 336 5.70 -6.67 -12.58
C ASN A 336 5.77 -8.08 -11.98
N TYR A 337 4.69 -8.86 -12.13
CA TYR A 337 4.56 -10.21 -11.59
C TYR A 337 5.60 -11.19 -12.15
N MET A 338 6.19 -10.91 -13.30
CA MET A 338 7.36 -11.66 -13.79
C MET A 338 8.51 -11.68 -12.76
N TYR A 339 8.63 -10.61 -11.98
CA TYR A 339 9.76 -10.35 -11.08
C TYR A 339 9.40 -10.32 -9.60
N GLN A 340 8.14 -10.06 -9.22
CA GLN A 340 7.74 -9.91 -7.81
C GLN A 340 8.28 -11.03 -6.91
N ILE A 341 7.90 -12.29 -7.17
CA ILE A 341 8.25 -13.39 -6.26
C ILE A 341 9.67 -13.92 -6.51
N ASN A 342 10.13 -13.91 -7.76
CA ASN A 342 11.37 -14.57 -8.16
C ASN A 342 12.58 -13.62 -8.21
N GLY A 343 12.36 -12.32 -8.05
CA GLY A 343 13.38 -11.28 -8.12
C GLY A 343 13.72 -10.88 -9.55
N LEU A 344 14.41 -9.74 -9.66
CA LEU A 344 14.79 -9.12 -10.92
C LEU A 344 16.04 -9.79 -11.52
N PRO A 345 16.14 -9.92 -12.84
CA PRO A 345 17.34 -10.41 -13.50
C PRO A 345 18.50 -9.43 -13.33
N VAL A 346 19.73 -9.93 -13.49
CA VAL A 346 20.94 -9.12 -13.52
C VAL A 346 21.28 -8.79 -14.97
N ILE A 347 21.30 -7.49 -15.29
CA ILE A 347 21.63 -7.00 -16.64
C ILE A 347 23.06 -7.39 -17.01
N GLY A 348 23.23 -7.91 -18.22
CA GLY A 348 24.50 -8.40 -18.76
C GLY A 348 24.83 -9.85 -18.38
N ASN A 349 24.02 -10.49 -17.53
CA ASN A 349 24.21 -11.90 -17.19
C ASN A 349 23.78 -12.80 -18.37
N PRO A 350 24.51 -13.86 -18.75
CA PRO A 350 24.09 -14.78 -19.81
C PRO A 350 22.68 -15.40 -19.64
N LYS A 351 22.15 -15.40 -18.42
CA LYS A 351 20.78 -15.84 -18.08
C LYS A 351 19.79 -14.67 -17.88
N GLU A 352 20.06 -13.48 -18.43
CA GLU A 352 19.21 -12.28 -18.27
C GLU A 352 17.73 -12.51 -18.60
N GLY A 353 17.44 -13.39 -19.57
CA GLY A 353 16.08 -13.76 -19.96
C GLY A 353 15.40 -14.83 -19.09
N ASP A 354 16.02 -15.35 -18.04
CA ASP A 354 15.54 -16.54 -17.32
C ASP A 354 14.14 -16.37 -16.69
N ARG A 355 13.82 -15.18 -16.20
CA ARG A 355 12.48 -14.83 -15.68
C ARG A 355 11.43 -14.86 -16.79
N TYR A 356 11.77 -14.36 -17.97
CA TYR A 356 10.90 -14.44 -19.14
C TYR A 356 10.70 -15.90 -19.57
N TYR A 357 11.76 -16.71 -19.61
CA TYR A 357 11.66 -18.12 -19.98
C TYR A 357 10.80 -18.92 -19.00
N TRP A 358 10.89 -18.64 -17.69
CA TRP A 358 9.99 -19.25 -16.71
C TRP A 358 8.55 -18.84 -17.04
N TYR A 359 8.25 -17.55 -17.07
CA TYR A 359 6.91 -17.05 -17.37
C TYR A 359 6.35 -17.66 -18.66
N ARG A 360 7.08 -17.55 -19.77
CA ARG A 360 6.61 -17.95 -21.09
C ARG A 360 6.43 -19.46 -21.20
N TYR A 361 7.46 -20.25 -20.88
CA TYR A 361 7.48 -21.67 -21.20
C TYR A 361 6.93 -22.57 -20.09
N LYS A 362 6.87 -22.09 -18.84
CA LYS A 362 6.24 -22.82 -17.74
C LYS A 362 4.82 -22.35 -17.47
N ASN A 363 4.60 -21.04 -17.31
CA ASN A 363 3.32 -20.53 -16.82
C ASN A 363 2.29 -20.37 -17.95
N VAL A 364 2.70 -19.86 -19.12
CA VAL A 364 1.80 -19.67 -20.26
C VAL A 364 1.68 -20.93 -21.12
N ASP A 365 2.81 -21.44 -21.64
CA ASP A 365 2.79 -22.60 -22.55
C ASP A 365 2.54 -23.92 -21.81
N GLY A 366 2.54 -23.88 -20.48
CA GLY A 366 2.09 -24.95 -19.59
C GLY A 366 2.80 -26.26 -19.84
N GLN A 367 4.05 -26.43 -19.37
CA GLN A 367 4.72 -27.72 -19.54
C GLN A 367 5.98 -27.94 -18.68
N SER A 368 5.81 -28.61 -17.55
CA SER A 368 6.90 -29.32 -16.85
C SER A 368 7.54 -30.43 -17.71
N GLY A 369 7.03 -30.65 -18.94
CA GLY A 369 7.51 -31.65 -19.90
C GLY A 369 7.86 -31.14 -21.31
N GLY A 370 7.70 -29.84 -21.61
CA GLY A 370 7.92 -29.29 -22.95
C GLY A 370 9.41 -29.15 -23.29
N SER A 371 9.76 -29.31 -24.57
CA SER A 371 11.16 -29.21 -25.03
C SER A 371 11.78 -27.84 -24.75
N LEU A 372 11.00 -26.76 -24.84
CA LEU A 372 11.48 -25.39 -24.61
C LEU A 372 11.72 -25.09 -23.13
N PHE A 373 10.84 -25.50 -22.22
CA PHE A 373 11.07 -25.32 -20.78
C PHE A 373 12.36 -26.03 -20.34
N LYS A 374 12.57 -27.29 -20.75
CA LYS A 374 13.78 -28.05 -20.40
C LYS A 374 15.06 -27.54 -21.05
N GLN A 375 14.96 -26.75 -22.11
CA GLN A 375 16.13 -26.09 -22.73
C GLN A 375 16.73 -25.05 -21.79
N TYR A 376 15.90 -24.31 -21.05
CA TYR A 376 16.34 -23.27 -20.13
C TYR A 376 16.41 -23.73 -18.67
N PHE A 377 15.63 -24.75 -18.31
CA PHE A 377 15.53 -25.31 -16.96
C PHE A 377 15.84 -26.82 -16.99
N PRO A 378 17.10 -27.22 -17.28
CA PRO A 378 17.47 -28.62 -17.47
C PRO A 378 17.31 -29.49 -16.22
N SER A 379 17.30 -28.91 -15.01
CA SER A 379 17.01 -29.64 -13.77
C SER A 379 15.52 -30.06 -13.69
N GLY A 380 14.65 -29.40 -14.44
CA GLY A 380 13.19 -29.49 -14.31
C GLY A 380 12.61 -28.64 -13.17
N ASN A 381 13.45 -28.01 -12.35
CA ASN A 381 13.06 -27.13 -11.26
C ASN A 381 13.64 -25.71 -11.48
N PRO A 382 12.81 -24.69 -11.71
CA PRO A 382 13.32 -23.34 -11.94
C PRO A 382 14.24 -22.81 -10.85
N LEU A 383 13.99 -23.17 -9.59
CA LEU A 383 14.78 -22.68 -8.45
C LEU A 383 16.22 -23.19 -8.45
N ASP A 384 16.51 -24.30 -9.14
CA ASP A 384 17.86 -24.83 -9.26
C ASP A 384 18.63 -24.17 -10.43
N ASP A 385 17.91 -23.59 -11.40
CA ASP A 385 18.47 -23.13 -12.67
C ASP A 385 18.44 -21.60 -12.84
N LEU A 386 17.54 -20.89 -12.17
CA LEU A 386 17.50 -19.42 -12.18
C LEU A 386 18.78 -18.83 -11.62
N HIS A 387 19.21 -17.71 -12.22
CA HIS A 387 20.19 -16.83 -11.62
C HIS A 387 19.51 -16.00 -10.51
N ASP A 388 20.09 -16.01 -9.30
CA ASP A 388 19.65 -15.22 -8.12
C ASP A 388 18.13 -15.24 -7.87
N ASN A 389 17.59 -16.29 -7.27
CA ASN A 389 16.15 -16.42 -6.99
C ASN A 389 15.77 -16.15 -5.53
N GLU A 390 14.51 -16.38 -5.17
CA GLU A 390 13.98 -16.12 -3.83
C GLU A 390 14.63 -16.93 -2.72
N GLU A 391 15.30 -18.04 -3.01
CA GLU A 391 16.04 -18.84 -2.03
C GLU A 391 17.48 -18.34 -1.81
N THR A 392 17.92 -17.34 -2.58
CA THR A 392 19.29 -16.83 -2.57
C THR A 392 19.47 -15.55 -1.75
N THR A 393 20.69 -15.31 -1.27
CA THR A 393 21.04 -14.04 -0.61
C THR A 393 21.20 -12.88 -1.59
N SER A 394 21.42 -13.18 -2.86
CA SER A 394 21.58 -12.24 -3.98
C SER A 394 20.26 -11.86 -4.66
N PHE A 395 19.12 -12.31 -4.11
CA PHE A 395 17.78 -11.89 -4.55
C PHE A 395 17.71 -10.36 -4.72
N ASN A 396 17.34 -9.94 -5.92
CA ASN A 396 17.28 -8.54 -6.30
C ASN A 396 15.81 -8.09 -6.40
N MET A 397 15.44 -7.07 -5.65
CA MET A 397 14.13 -6.42 -5.70
C MET A 397 14.34 -4.91 -5.78
N GLU A 398 13.70 -4.28 -6.76
CA GLU A 398 13.75 -2.84 -7.00
C GLU A 398 12.47 -2.41 -7.72
N PHE A 399 12.13 -1.13 -7.60
CA PHE A 399 11.26 -0.48 -8.59
C PHE A 399 12.08 -0.09 -9.82
N SER A 400 11.42 0.10 -10.96
CA SER A 400 12.13 0.50 -12.18
C SER A 400 12.65 1.94 -12.05
N ASP A 401 13.90 2.14 -12.48
CA ASP A 401 14.56 3.43 -12.56
C ASP A 401 14.33 4.15 -13.90
N GLY A 402 13.54 3.55 -14.80
CA GLY A 402 13.29 4.05 -16.16
C GLY A 402 14.53 4.07 -17.06
N SER A 403 15.58 3.31 -16.74
CA SER A 403 16.81 3.23 -17.53
C SER A 403 16.68 2.46 -18.86
N GLY A 404 15.49 1.94 -19.19
CA GLY A 404 15.20 1.33 -20.48
C GLY A 404 15.60 2.23 -21.64
N VAL A 405 16.44 1.74 -22.56
CA VAL A 405 16.98 2.54 -23.67
C VAL A 405 16.00 2.67 -24.83
N SER A 406 15.04 1.77 -24.95
CA SER A 406 13.96 1.82 -25.94
C SER A 406 12.82 0.89 -25.57
N ALA A 407 11.65 1.09 -26.18
CA ALA A 407 10.56 0.13 -26.13
C ALA A 407 10.92 -1.20 -26.82
N ILE A 408 10.16 -2.26 -26.50
CA ILE A 408 10.10 -3.49 -27.30
C ILE A 408 8.87 -3.40 -28.20
N ASN A 409 9.07 -3.39 -29.51
CA ASN A 409 7.97 -3.52 -30.47
C ASN A 409 7.79 -5.01 -30.78
N GLU A 410 6.68 -5.58 -30.34
CA GLU A 410 6.39 -7.01 -30.45
C GLU A 410 6.20 -7.49 -31.90
N GLY A 411 5.96 -6.57 -32.84
CA GLY A 411 5.91 -6.89 -34.27
C GLY A 411 7.29 -6.99 -34.93
N SER A 412 8.35 -6.58 -34.23
CA SER A 412 9.73 -6.60 -34.73
C SER A 412 10.74 -6.56 -33.57
N ILE A 413 10.74 -7.61 -32.77
CA ILE A 413 11.62 -7.80 -31.62
C ILE A 413 13.04 -8.09 -32.10
N SER A 414 14.00 -7.48 -31.41
CA SER A 414 15.43 -7.75 -31.59
C SER A 414 15.95 -8.46 -30.34
N GLU A 415 16.20 -9.76 -30.48
CA GLU A 415 16.75 -10.60 -29.43
C GLU A 415 18.14 -10.16 -28.95
N PRO A 416 19.08 -9.71 -29.82
CA PRO A 416 20.38 -9.19 -29.36
C PRO A 416 20.28 -8.00 -28.42
N ALA A 417 19.15 -7.27 -28.46
CA ALA A 417 18.93 -6.10 -27.64
C ALA A 417 18.45 -6.45 -26.21
N GLY A 418 18.23 -7.75 -25.93
CA GLY A 418 17.86 -8.26 -24.61
C GLY A 418 16.64 -7.55 -24.03
N LEU A 419 16.72 -7.20 -22.75
CA LEU A 419 15.67 -6.45 -22.05
C LEU A 419 15.65 -4.94 -22.36
N LYS A 420 16.28 -4.50 -23.46
CA LYS A 420 16.38 -3.09 -23.88
C LYS A 420 16.96 -2.18 -22.79
N ARG A 421 18.03 -2.62 -22.12
CA ARG A 421 18.83 -1.80 -21.21
C ARG A 421 20.28 -1.69 -21.66
N ALA A 422 20.96 -0.65 -21.19
CA ALA A 422 22.40 -0.50 -21.43
C ALA A 422 23.15 -1.69 -20.79
N GLY A 423 23.93 -2.40 -21.60
CA GLY A 423 24.66 -3.59 -21.15
C GLY A 423 23.85 -4.89 -21.17
N SER A 424 22.60 -4.87 -21.62
CA SER A 424 21.81 -6.09 -21.83
C SER A 424 22.51 -7.07 -22.77
N VAL A 425 22.34 -8.36 -22.48
CA VAL A 425 22.69 -9.45 -23.39
C VAL A 425 21.44 -10.02 -24.04
N GLY A 426 21.63 -10.72 -25.16
CA GLY A 426 20.49 -11.18 -25.94
C GLY A 426 19.56 -12.15 -25.19
N VAL A 427 18.26 -12.03 -25.45
CA VAL A 427 17.19 -12.86 -24.89
C VAL A 427 16.50 -13.60 -26.04
N ASP A 428 16.43 -14.93 -25.94
CA ASP A 428 15.84 -15.82 -26.95
C ASP A 428 14.32 -15.87 -26.74
N TYR A 429 13.62 -14.87 -27.25
CA TYR A 429 12.19 -14.71 -27.01
C TYR A 429 11.38 -15.82 -27.69
N ASN A 430 11.81 -16.29 -28.87
CA ASN A 430 11.08 -17.30 -29.63
C ASN A 430 11.43 -18.75 -29.25
N GLY A 431 12.50 -18.96 -28.48
CA GLY A 431 12.91 -20.25 -27.93
C GLY A 431 13.74 -21.11 -28.89
N ASN A 432 14.22 -20.60 -30.01
CA ASN A 432 14.84 -21.41 -31.06
C ASN A 432 16.30 -21.84 -30.76
N GLY A 433 16.87 -21.41 -29.64
CA GLY A 433 18.21 -21.72 -29.18
C GLY A 433 19.27 -20.69 -29.55
N ASN A 434 18.90 -19.51 -30.05
CA ASN A 434 19.83 -18.42 -30.32
C ASN A 434 19.23 -17.05 -29.97
N THR A 435 20.08 -16.03 -29.85
CA THR A 435 19.65 -14.68 -29.45
C THR A 435 20.01 -13.64 -30.53
N THR A 436 20.14 -14.09 -31.78
CA THR A 436 20.63 -13.27 -32.89
C THR A 436 19.52 -12.71 -33.79
N ASP A 437 18.27 -13.08 -33.53
CA ASP A 437 17.16 -12.69 -34.39
C ASP A 437 16.83 -11.19 -34.25
N GLY A 438 16.74 -10.49 -35.37
CA GLY A 438 16.53 -9.04 -35.43
C GLY A 438 15.10 -8.60 -35.73
N ALA A 439 14.18 -9.53 -35.98
CA ALA A 439 12.80 -9.24 -36.39
C ALA A 439 11.83 -10.36 -36.03
N VAL A 440 11.82 -10.78 -34.76
CA VAL A 440 10.81 -11.73 -34.25
C VAL A 440 9.48 -11.00 -34.07
N SER A 441 8.38 -11.60 -34.53
CA SER A 441 7.04 -11.04 -34.32
C SER A 441 6.24 -11.97 -33.43
N MET A 442 6.03 -11.59 -32.16
CA MET A 442 5.26 -12.37 -31.20
C MET A 442 4.85 -11.53 -30.00
N ASP A 443 3.73 -11.92 -29.39
CA ASP A 443 3.25 -11.39 -28.12
C ASP A 443 4.15 -11.93 -26.99
N LEU A 444 4.78 -11.03 -26.24
CA LEU A 444 5.69 -11.33 -25.14
C LEU A 444 4.98 -11.40 -23.80
N ASN A 445 3.77 -10.87 -23.68
CA ASN A 445 2.94 -10.94 -22.49
C ASN A 445 1.54 -11.54 -22.77
N PRO A 446 1.46 -12.75 -23.36
CA PRO A 446 0.19 -13.37 -23.79
C PRO A 446 -0.76 -13.74 -22.64
N GLY A 447 -0.35 -13.55 -21.39
CA GLY A 447 -1.25 -13.58 -20.23
C GLY A 447 -2.14 -12.33 -20.11
N GLU A 448 -1.72 -11.21 -20.69
CA GLU A 448 -2.43 -9.92 -20.67
C GLU A 448 -3.35 -9.73 -21.88
N GLY A 449 -3.21 -10.57 -22.90
CA GLY A 449 -3.92 -10.40 -24.15
C GLY A 449 -3.40 -11.31 -25.26
N THR A 450 -3.77 -10.99 -26.49
CA THR A 450 -3.24 -11.64 -27.71
C THR A 450 -2.74 -10.62 -28.72
N ALA A 451 -2.70 -9.35 -28.31
CA ALA A 451 -2.36 -8.24 -29.19
C ALA A 451 -0.84 -8.09 -29.26
N ILE A 452 -0.36 -7.70 -30.44
CA ILE A 452 1.02 -7.28 -30.63
C ILE A 452 1.10 -5.80 -30.29
N GLU A 453 1.91 -5.46 -29.30
CA GLU A 453 1.98 -4.14 -28.69
C GLU A 453 3.41 -3.55 -28.71
N THR A 454 3.53 -2.36 -28.11
CA THR A 454 4.82 -1.73 -27.83
C THR A 454 4.97 -1.64 -26.32
N LEU A 455 5.87 -2.46 -25.77
CA LEU A 455 6.09 -2.54 -24.34
C LEU A 455 7.15 -1.52 -23.92
N ASN A 456 6.80 -0.66 -22.97
CA ASN A 456 7.66 0.40 -22.46
C ASN A 456 8.11 0.10 -21.03
N ASP A 457 9.34 0.50 -20.73
CA ASP A 457 9.77 0.71 -19.35
C ASP A 457 9.09 1.96 -18.78
N PHE A 458 9.08 2.10 -17.46
CA PHE A 458 8.53 3.26 -16.75
C PHE A 458 9.42 3.59 -15.55
N ASN A 459 9.57 4.88 -15.21
CA ASN A 459 10.38 5.29 -14.07
C ASN A 459 9.49 5.40 -12.82
N ASP A 460 9.42 4.30 -12.08
CA ASP A 460 8.62 4.20 -10.86
C ASP A 460 9.09 5.18 -9.79
N TRP A 461 10.41 5.22 -9.54
CA TRP A 461 11.00 6.07 -8.50
C TRP A 461 10.72 7.56 -8.72
N ALA A 462 10.62 7.99 -9.98
CA ALA A 462 10.25 9.36 -10.33
C ALA A 462 8.73 9.63 -10.25
N ALA A 463 7.90 8.58 -10.20
CA ALA A 463 6.45 8.67 -10.28
C ALA A 463 5.73 8.46 -8.94
N ILE A 464 6.35 7.75 -7.99
CA ILE A 464 5.72 7.46 -6.69
C ILE A 464 5.34 8.74 -5.93
N SER A 465 4.18 8.70 -5.28
CA SER A 465 3.66 9.78 -4.43
C SER A 465 3.38 9.27 -3.03
N VAL A 466 4.02 9.87 -2.03
CA VAL A 466 3.81 9.54 -0.60
C VAL A 466 2.61 10.27 0.02
N LEU A 467 2.06 11.26 -0.69
CA LEU A 467 0.99 12.16 -0.21
C LEU A 467 -0.43 11.57 -0.34
N PHE A 468 -0.69 10.42 0.29
CA PHE A 468 -2.02 9.78 0.23
C PHE A 468 -3.13 10.64 0.85
N GLN A 469 -2.83 11.49 1.83
CA GLN A 469 -3.77 12.38 2.51
C GLN A 469 -4.33 13.48 1.60
N ARG A 470 -3.83 13.61 0.37
CA ARG A 470 -4.31 14.55 -0.65
C ARG A 470 -5.16 13.88 -1.71
N THR A 471 -5.55 12.63 -1.51
CA THR A 471 -6.39 11.87 -2.43
C THR A 471 -7.62 11.34 -1.70
N PHE A 472 -8.70 11.16 -2.45
CA PHE A 472 -9.90 10.50 -1.98
C PHE A 472 -9.58 9.10 -1.46
N SER A 473 -8.75 8.35 -2.20
CA SER A 473 -8.33 6.99 -1.84
C SER A 473 -7.66 6.94 -0.48
N GLY A 474 -6.70 7.83 -0.17
CA GLY A 474 -6.00 7.81 1.11
C GLY A 474 -6.82 8.29 2.31
N ASP A 475 -7.92 9.03 2.06
CA ASP A 475 -8.87 9.46 3.09
C ASP A 475 -10.10 8.52 3.26
N LYS A 476 -10.33 7.63 2.27
CA LYS A 476 -11.34 6.57 2.29
C LYS A 476 -10.93 5.51 3.34
N SER A 477 -11.91 4.86 3.96
CA SER A 477 -11.65 3.81 4.98
C SER A 477 -12.74 2.73 4.98
N GLY A 478 -13.36 2.50 3.81
CA GLY A 478 -14.47 1.56 3.56
C GLY A 478 -14.94 1.69 2.11
N ASP A 479 -15.51 0.63 1.52
CA ASP A 479 -15.79 0.54 0.07
C ASP A 479 -17.26 0.85 -0.33
N SER A 480 -17.46 1.28 -1.58
CA SER A 480 -18.77 1.61 -2.15
C SER A 480 -19.55 0.37 -2.54
N LEU A 481 -20.76 0.23 -2.02
CA LEU A 481 -21.75 -0.74 -2.45
C LEU A 481 -22.19 -0.49 -3.90
N THR A 482 -21.44 -1.02 -4.85
CA THR A 482 -22.08 -1.60 -6.03
C THR A 482 -21.72 -3.06 -6.13
N PRO A 483 -22.70 -4.00 -6.14
CA PRO A 483 -22.42 -5.41 -6.33
C PRO A 483 -21.93 -5.59 -7.77
N ARG A 484 -20.61 -5.55 -7.97
CA ARG A 484 -19.99 -5.77 -9.27
C ARG A 484 -19.42 -7.18 -9.29
N VAL A 485 -20.03 -8.01 -10.13
CA VAL A 485 -19.74 -9.45 -10.33
C VAL A 485 -18.39 -9.65 -11.08
N ARG A 486 -17.45 -8.70 -10.99
CA ARG A 486 -16.07 -8.81 -11.48
C ARG A 486 -15.14 -8.00 -10.57
N ARG A 487 -14.09 -8.66 -10.08
CA ARG A 487 -12.94 -8.05 -9.39
C ARG A 487 -12.16 -7.24 -10.42
N ASN A 488 -12.57 -6.00 -10.62
CA ASN A 488 -11.75 -4.96 -11.21
C ASN A 488 -11.46 -3.98 -10.08
N ASP A 489 -10.21 -3.64 -9.83
CA ASP A 489 -9.90 -2.54 -8.92
C ASP A 489 -10.32 -1.22 -9.59
N TYR A 490 -11.20 -0.47 -8.93
CA TYR A 490 -12.08 0.53 -9.56
C TYR A 490 -11.50 1.94 -9.68
N LEU A 491 -10.21 2.18 -9.47
CA LEU A 491 -9.65 3.54 -9.60
C LEU A 491 -8.65 3.75 -10.74
N GLN A 492 -8.23 2.71 -11.46
CA GLN A 492 -7.45 2.89 -12.70
C GLN A 492 -7.37 1.69 -13.65
N ASN A 493 -8.26 0.70 -13.50
CA ASN A 493 -8.29 -0.49 -14.36
C ASN A 493 -7.03 -1.38 -14.19
N ASP A 494 -6.44 -1.39 -13.00
CA ASP A 494 -5.37 -2.33 -12.64
C ASP A 494 -5.99 -3.70 -12.32
N HIS A 495 -5.41 -4.74 -12.92
CA HIS A 495 -5.88 -6.11 -12.79
C HIS A 495 -5.12 -6.80 -11.66
N GLN A 496 -5.40 -6.41 -10.41
CA GLN A 496 -5.00 -7.19 -9.22
C GLN A 496 -5.86 -8.47 -9.16
N GLU A 497 -5.62 -9.38 -10.09
CA GLU A 497 -6.32 -10.65 -10.15
C GLU A 497 -5.95 -11.49 -8.92
N VAL A 498 -6.92 -12.24 -8.38
CA VAL A 498 -6.57 -13.32 -7.43
C VAL A 498 -5.99 -14.45 -8.24
N ILE A 499 -4.71 -14.30 -8.54
CA ILE A 499 -3.88 -15.30 -9.17
C ILE A 499 -3.50 -16.32 -8.10
N PHE A 500 -3.46 -17.59 -8.49
CA PHE A 500 -2.71 -18.58 -7.74
C PHE A 500 -1.22 -18.27 -7.91
N GLU A 501 -0.68 -17.46 -7.01
CA GLU A 501 0.76 -17.23 -6.87
C GLU A 501 1.38 -18.51 -6.28
N THR A 502 1.44 -19.52 -7.14
CA THR A 502 1.86 -20.85 -6.74
C THR A 502 3.38 -20.86 -6.62
N LEU A 503 3.89 -20.92 -5.39
CA LEU A 503 5.26 -21.36 -5.14
C LEU A 503 5.52 -22.78 -5.65
N TYR A 504 4.46 -23.54 -5.94
CA TYR A 504 4.46 -24.82 -6.63
C TYR A 504 3.09 -25.00 -7.33
N PRO A 505 3.02 -25.31 -8.64
CA PRO A 505 1.78 -25.84 -9.19
C PRO A 505 1.43 -27.12 -8.43
N GLU A 506 0.13 -27.40 -8.23
CA GLU A 506 -0.35 -28.67 -7.74
C GLU A 506 0.32 -29.82 -8.53
N ASP A 507 1.19 -30.59 -7.87
CA ASP A 507 1.35 -32.05 -8.01
C ASP A 507 2.68 -32.54 -7.41
N CYS A 508 2.64 -33.06 -6.17
CA CYS A 508 3.63 -34.03 -5.65
C CYS A 508 3.18 -34.75 -4.34
N PHE A 509 1.90 -35.15 -4.23
CA PHE A 509 1.53 -36.32 -3.40
C PHE A 509 1.24 -37.51 -4.31
N GLY A 510 2.29 -37.96 -5.01
CA GLY A 510 2.34 -39.33 -5.49
C GLY A 510 2.49 -40.25 -4.29
N LYS A 511 1.49 -41.10 -4.04
CA LYS A 511 1.54 -42.25 -3.14
C LYS A 511 2.95 -42.85 -3.04
N ARG A 512 3.53 -42.85 -1.84
CA ARG A 512 4.10 -44.03 -1.19
C ARG A 512 3.92 -43.94 0.31
#